data_AF-A0A529FKD6-F1
#
_entry.id   AF-A0A529FKD6-F1
#
_cell.length_a   1.000
_cell.length_b   1.000
_cell.length_c   1.000
_cell.angle_alpha   90.00
_cell.angle_beta   90.00
_cell.angle_gamma   90.00
#
_symmetry.space_group_name_H-M   'P 1'
#
loop_
_entity.id
_entity.type
_entity.pdbx_description
1 polymer ?
#
loop_
_entity_poly.entity_id
_entity_poly.type
_entity_poly.pdbx_seq_one_letter_code
_entity_poly.pdbx_strand_id
1 'polypeptide(L)'
;SIDRRLLSMRDDDGLVSPGGPDAIRQTLHQGRLRKLERMGLAAEVGAGSWRLDDELEATLRRTGERGDIIKTMHRELTGKGLARRAADWVIHDRSGEPVQSLVGRVVARGLADEINDRHYMIVDAVDGKSHWINIGRGEAMETMPNGCIVRVAPRNTEPRQVDRTIAEIAAAHGGRYDVDMHLKHDPSATESFARTHVR
;
A
#
# COMPACT_ATOMS: atom_id res chain seq x y z
N SER A 1 23.40 5.61 0.75
CA SER A 1 23.23 4.34 0.03
C SER A 1 24.04 4.37 -1.26
N ILE A 2 24.51 3.22 -1.75
CA ILE A 2 25.17 3.09 -3.06
C ILE A 2 24.20 3.49 -4.18
N ASP A 3 22.90 3.18 -4.04
CA ASP A 3 21.89 3.49 -5.06
C ASP A 3 21.71 4.98 -5.28
N ARG A 4 21.62 5.77 -4.19
CA ARG A 4 21.55 7.23 -4.26
C ARG A 4 22.77 7.83 -4.96
N ARG A 5 23.93 7.19 -4.80
CA ARG A 5 25.16 7.63 -5.46
C ARG A 5 25.15 7.31 -6.96
N LEU A 6 24.65 6.14 -7.34
CA LEU A 6 24.44 5.79 -8.75
C LEU A 6 23.43 6.72 -9.42
N LEU A 7 22.32 7.04 -8.75
CA LEU A 7 21.35 8.02 -9.23
C LEU A 7 21.95 9.42 -9.41
N SER A 8 22.80 9.86 -8.48
CA SER A 8 23.49 11.16 -8.61
C SER A 8 24.57 11.20 -9.70
N MET A 9 25.01 10.04 -10.19
CA MET A 9 25.99 9.92 -11.28
C MET A 9 25.31 9.86 -12.66
N ARG A 10 23.98 9.92 -12.70
CA ARG A 10 23.21 9.90 -13.94
C ARG A 10 23.48 11.20 -14.70
N ASP A 11 23.94 11.08 -15.94
CA ASP A 11 24.12 12.21 -16.84
C ASP A 11 22.80 12.60 -17.53
N ASP A 12 22.85 13.63 -18.39
CA ASP A 12 21.70 14.16 -19.11
C ASP A 12 21.10 13.13 -20.10
N ASP A 13 21.90 12.15 -20.55
CA ASP A 13 21.47 11.04 -21.42
C ASP A 13 20.91 9.85 -20.60
N GLY A 14 20.85 10.00 -19.27
CA GLY A 14 20.32 9.01 -18.36
C GLY A 14 21.27 7.84 -18.09
N LEU A 15 22.55 7.97 -18.43
CA LEU A 15 23.59 6.96 -18.26
C LEU A 15 24.41 7.19 -17.01
N VAL A 16 24.94 6.10 -16.46
CA VAL A 16 25.80 6.08 -15.29
C VAL A 16 27.09 5.38 -15.68
N SER A 17 28.19 6.12 -15.60
CA SER A 17 29.53 5.59 -15.81
C SER A 17 30.28 5.69 -14.48
N PRO A 18 30.21 4.67 -13.60
CA PRO A 18 31.05 4.67 -12.42
C PRO A 18 32.48 4.51 -12.94
N GLY A 19 33.23 5.60 -12.97
CA GLY A 19 34.65 5.62 -13.34
C GLY A 19 35.33 6.63 -12.42
N GLY A 20 36.40 6.21 -11.75
CA GLY A 20 37.13 7.07 -10.82
C GLY A 20 38.37 6.40 -10.24
N PRO A 21 39.25 7.17 -9.59
CA PRO A 21 40.56 6.70 -9.13
C PRO A 21 40.50 5.67 -7.98
N ASP A 22 39.32 5.43 -7.39
CA ASP A 22 39.13 4.51 -6.26
C ASP A 22 38.64 3.13 -6.73
N ALA A 23 39.57 2.19 -6.87
CA ALA A 23 39.32 0.82 -7.34
C ALA A 23 38.33 0.03 -6.44
N ILE A 24 38.30 0.31 -5.13
CA ILE A 24 37.39 -0.37 -4.21
C ILE A 24 35.96 0.10 -4.46
N ARG A 25 35.76 1.41 -4.57
CA ARG A 25 34.44 1.98 -4.90
C ARG A 25 33.96 1.54 -6.28
N GLN A 26 34.87 1.46 -7.25
CA GLN A 26 34.57 0.98 -8.59
C GLN A 26 34.00 -0.44 -8.58
N THR A 27 34.65 -1.34 -7.84
CA THR A 27 34.21 -2.74 -7.70
C THR A 27 32.84 -2.83 -7.02
N LEU A 28 32.60 -2.02 -5.99
CA LEU A 28 31.32 -1.97 -5.29
C LEU A 28 30.18 -1.46 -6.20
N HIS A 29 30.43 -0.42 -7.00
CA HIS A 29 29.45 0.10 -7.95
C HIS A 29 29.13 -0.91 -9.05
N GLN A 30 30.14 -1.56 -9.62
CA GLN A 30 29.94 -2.63 -10.61
C GLN A 30 29.14 -3.80 -10.03
N GLY A 31 29.49 -4.28 -8.84
CA GLY A 31 28.75 -5.35 -8.17
C GLY A 31 27.30 -4.97 -7.90
N ARG A 32 27.05 -3.71 -7.52
CA ARG A 32 25.68 -3.22 -7.33
C ARG A 32 24.92 -3.13 -8.66
N LEU A 33 25.52 -2.60 -9.72
CA LEU A 33 24.90 -2.49 -11.04
C LEU A 33 24.56 -3.86 -11.64
N ARG A 34 25.44 -4.85 -11.52
CA ARG A 34 25.16 -6.25 -11.89
C ARG A 34 23.97 -6.83 -11.10
N LYS A 35 23.82 -6.46 -9.82
CA LYS A 35 22.65 -6.86 -9.03
C LYS A 35 21.38 -6.18 -9.52
N LEU A 36 21.43 -4.88 -9.86
CA LEU A 36 20.29 -4.14 -10.43
C LEU A 36 19.90 -4.68 -11.80
N GLU A 37 20.87 -5.05 -12.64
CA GLU A 37 20.66 -5.69 -13.94
C GLU A 37 19.89 -7.01 -13.82
N ARG A 38 20.29 -7.88 -12.90
CA ARG A 38 19.53 -9.10 -12.59
C ARG A 38 18.11 -8.84 -12.09
N MET A 39 17.83 -7.65 -11.57
CA MET A 39 16.50 -7.22 -11.15
C MET A 39 15.73 -6.50 -12.28
N GLY A 40 16.32 -6.33 -13.47
CA GLY A 40 15.75 -5.57 -14.57
C GLY A 40 15.77 -4.06 -14.37
N LEU A 41 16.53 -3.56 -13.39
CA LEU A 41 16.56 -2.14 -12.99
C LEU A 41 17.79 -1.38 -13.50
N ALA A 42 18.67 -2.07 -14.22
CA ALA A 42 19.81 -1.48 -14.92
C ALA A 42 20.12 -2.29 -16.18
N ALA A 43 20.70 -1.66 -17.20
CA ALA A 43 21.18 -2.32 -18.40
C ALA A 43 22.54 -1.76 -18.79
N GLU A 44 23.50 -2.63 -19.12
CA GLU A 44 24.80 -2.23 -19.64
C GLU A 44 24.64 -1.79 -21.11
N VAL A 45 25.02 -0.55 -21.44
CA VAL A 45 24.87 0.03 -22.78
C VAL A 45 26.19 -0.03 -23.57
N GLY A 46 27.31 -0.26 -22.88
CA GLY A 46 28.65 -0.44 -23.47
C GLY A 46 29.71 0.38 -22.73
N ALA A 47 30.99 -0.01 -22.88
CA ALA A 47 32.15 0.70 -22.29
C ALA A 47 32.08 0.95 -20.77
N GLY A 48 31.34 0.12 -20.02
CA GLY A 48 31.13 0.32 -18.58
C GLY A 48 30.09 1.39 -18.23
N SER A 49 29.34 1.90 -19.22
CA SER A 49 28.18 2.77 -19.04
C SER A 49 26.90 1.97 -18.88
N TRP A 50 26.04 2.40 -17.97
CA TRP A 50 24.82 1.72 -17.57
C TRP A 50 23.63 2.65 -17.65
N ARG A 51 22.51 2.17 -18.19
CA ARG A 51 21.22 2.85 -18.08
C ARG A 51 20.51 2.34 -16.84
N LEU A 52 20.09 3.24 -15.97
CA LEU A 52 19.22 2.90 -14.84
C LEU A 52 17.76 3.00 -15.26
N ASP A 53 16.92 2.15 -14.70
CA ASP A 53 15.47 2.24 -14.85
C ASP A 53 14.93 3.49 -14.13
N ASP A 54 13.98 4.20 -14.75
CA ASP A 54 13.40 5.43 -14.17
C ASP A 54 12.62 5.15 -12.87
N GLU A 55 12.09 3.94 -12.72
CA GLU A 55 11.41 3.45 -11.53
C GLU A 55 12.35 2.73 -10.56
N LEU A 56 13.68 2.87 -10.69
CA LEU A 56 14.68 2.21 -9.83
C LEU A 56 14.38 2.43 -8.34
N GLU A 57 14.28 3.69 -7.91
CA GLU A 57 14.07 4.02 -6.50
C GLU A 57 12.72 3.50 -6.00
N ALA A 58 11.66 3.69 -6.80
CA ALA A 58 10.33 3.22 -6.48
C ALA A 58 10.27 1.69 -6.34
N THR A 59 10.92 0.96 -7.26
CA THR A 59 10.95 -0.51 -7.25
C THR A 59 11.79 -1.06 -6.11
N LEU A 60 12.96 -0.47 -5.83
CA LEU A 60 13.79 -0.88 -4.69
C LEU A 60 13.07 -0.64 -3.37
N ARG A 61 12.37 0.50 -3.23
CA ARG A 61 11.54 0.79 -2.06
C ARG A 61 10.42 -0.24 -1.89
N ARG A 62 9.61 -0.49 -2.93
CA ARG A 62 8.54 -1.52 -2.90
C ARG A 62 9.08 -2.90 -2.53
N THR A 63 10.25 -3.27 -3.06
CA THR A 63 10.90 -4.56 -2.76
C THR A 63 11.36 -4.64 -1.30
N GLY A 64 11.93 -3.56 -0.78
CA GLY A 64 12.34 -3.46 0.63
C GLY A 64 11.15 -3.55 1.58
N GLU A 65 10.12 -2.74 1.32
CA GLU A 65 8.86 -2.74 2.09
C GLU A 65 8.22 -4.13 2.12
N ARG A 66 8.12 -4.80 0.96
CA ARG A 66 7.62 -6.17 0.88
C ARG A 66 8.46 -7.15 1.70
N GLY A 67 9.80 -7.01 1.68
CA GLY A 67 10.70 -7.81 2.50
C GLY A 67 10.46 -7.63 4.00
N ASP A 68 10.20 -6.41 4.44
CA ASP A 68 9.94 -6.11 5.85
C ASP A 68 8.56 -6.60 6.31
N ILE A 69 7.56 -6.60 5.42
CA ILE A 69 6.27 -7.27 5.65
C ILE A 69 6.46 -8.77 5.84
N ILE A 70 7.23 -9.43 4.97
CA ILE A 70 7.52 -10.88 5.06
C ILE A 70 8.22 -11.22 6.38
N LYS A 71 9.21 -10.42 6.80
CA LYS A 71 9.87 -10.60 8.11
C LYS A 71 8.89 -10.47 9.27
N THR A 72 7.98 -9.50 9.18
CA THR A 72 6.94 -9.27 10.19
C THR A 72 5.98 -10.44 10.26
N MET A 73 5.46 -10.89 9.11
CA MET A 73 4.61 -12.09 9.01
C MET A 73 5.29 -13.31 9.63
N HIS A 74 6.56 -13.56 9.29
CA HIS A 74 7.32 -14.67 9.86
C HIS A 74 7.38 -14.61 11.38
N ARG A 75 7.73 -13.43 11.94
CA ARG A 75 7.87 -13.23 13.38
C ARG A 75 6.55 -13.44 14.11
N GLU A 76 5.47 -12.81 13.65
CA GLU A 76 4.17 -12.87 14.32
C GLU A 76 3.52 -14.26 14.23
N LEU A 77 3.60 -14.92 13.07
CA LEU A 77 3.02 -16.26 12.88
C LEU A 77 3.79 -17.32 13.66
N THR A 78 5.13 -17.29 13.59
CA THR A 78 5.97 -18.25 14.32
C THR A 78 5.81 -18.10 15.83
N GLY A 79 5.78 -16.85 16.33
CA GLY A 79 5.59 -16.58 17.76
C GLY A 79 4.27 -17.08 18.33
N LYS A 80 3.26 -17.35 17.48
CA LYS A 80 1.95 -17.87 17.88
C LYS A 80 1.70 -19.34 17.50
N GLY A 81 2.72 -20.03 17.00
CA GLY A 81 2.59 -21.42 16.55
C GLY A 81 1.73 -21.59 15.29
N LEU A 82 1.58 -20.52 14.50
CA LEU A 82 0.77 -20.47 13.26
C LEU A 82 1.67 -20.42 12.02
N ALA A 83 2.88 -20.94 12.11
CA ALA A 83 3.83 -20.94 11.00
C ALA A 83 3.25 -21.72 9.81
N ARG A 84 3.00 -21.01 8.70
CA ARG A 84 2.64 -21.57 7.39
C ARG A 84 3.82 -21.47 6.44
N ARG A 85 3.75 -22.17 5.30
CA ARG A 85 4.75 -21.98 4.24
C ARG A 85 4.62 -20.56 3.70
N ALA A 86 5.72 -19.96 3.26
CA ALA A 86 5.69 -18.61 2.68
C ALA A 86 4.78 -18.51 1.44
N ALA A 87 4.54 -19.62 0.74
CA ALA A 87 3.60 -19.71 -0.37
C ALA A 87 2.12 -19.51 0.04
N ASP A 88 1.81 -19.68 1.32
CA ASP A 88 0.46 -19.52 1.89
C ASP A 88 0.24 -18.10 2.42
N TRP A 89 1.20 -17.19 2.22
CA TRP A 89 1.09 -15.80 2.65
C TRP A 89 0.58 -14.93 1.52
N VAL A 90 -0.36 -14.05 1.85
CA VAL A 90 -0.93 -13.08 0.93
C VAL A 90 -0.73 -11.69 1.50
N ILE A 91 -0.17 -10.79 0.70
CA ILE A 91 0.09 -9.41 1.10
C ILE A 91 -0.86 -8.52 0.32
N HIS A 92 -1.74 -7.86 1.05
CA HIS A 92 -2.68 -6.87 0.54
C HIS A 92 -2.18 -5.48 0.92
N ASP A 93 -1.27 -4.97 0.08
CA ASP A 93 -0.77 -3.60 0.18
C ASP A 93 -1.63 -2.64 -0.65
N ARG A 94 -1.22 -1.36 -0.72
CA ARG A 94 -1.96 -0.31 -1.44
C ARG A 94 -1.83 -0.38 -2.96
N SER A 95 -0.81 -1.07 -3.47
CA SER A 95 -0.49 -1.14 -4.89
C SER A 95 -1.10 -2.37 -5.58
N GLY A 96 -1.59 -3.33 -4.79
CA GLY A 96 -2.21 -4.55 -5.28
C GLY A 96 -3.74 -4.47 -5.40
N GLU A 97 -4.29 -5.60 -5.83
CA GLU A 97 -5.73 -5.84 -5.87
C GLU A 97 -6.37 -5.66 -4.48
N PRO A 98 -7.60 -5.11 -4.41
CA PRO A 98 -8.31 -5.02 -3.15
C PRO A 98 -8.54 -6.40 -2.55
N VAL A 99 -8.50 -6.47 -1.23
CA VAL A 99 -8.77 -7.69 -0.46
C VAL A 99 -10.15 -8.23 -0.83
N GLN A 100 -10.21 -9.39 -1.50
CA GLN A 100 -11.48 -10.12 -1.62
C GLN A 100 -12.01 -10.45 -0.22
N SER A 101 -13.33 -10.46 -0.05
CA SER A 101 -13.94 -10.66 1.26
C SER A 101 -13.42 -11.95 1.90
N LEU A 102 -12.80 -11.84 3.07
CA LEU A 102 -12.25 -12.97 3.82
C LEU A 102 -12.70 -12.93 5.28
N VAL A 103 -12.78 -14.11 5.89
CA VAL A 103 -13.06 -14.28 7.32
C VAL A 103 -11.89 -15.01 7.94
N GLY A 104 -11.47 -14.56 9.13
CA GLY A 104 -10.37 -15.19 9.82
C GLY A 104 -10.13 -14.63 11.20
N ARG A 105 -9.14 -15.22 11.86
CA ARG A 105 -8.72 -14.84 13.20
C ARG A 105 -7.59 -13.82 13.14
N VAL A 106 -7.72 -12.74 13.90
CA VAL A 106 -6.67 -11.74 14.02
C VAL A 106 -5.47 -12.33 14.75
N VAL A 107 -4.35 -12.43 14.04
CA VAL A 107 -3.06 -12.86 14.57
C VAL A 107 -2.37 -11.68 15.21
N ALA A 108 -2.24 -10.55 14.52
CA ALA A 108 -1.54 -9.38 15.03
C ALA A 108 -2.06 -8.10 14.40
N ARG A 109 -1.84 -6.98 15.09
CA ARG A 109 -2.02 -5.62 14.58
C ARG A 109 -0.79 -4.81 14.97
N GLY A 110 -0.35 -3.92 14.10
CA GLY A 110 0.78 -3.04 14.39
C GLY A 110 0.87 -1.88 13.41
N LEU A 111 1.92 -1.07 13.56
CA LEU A 111 2.22 0.03 12.67
C LEU A 111 2.95 -0.49 11.42
N ALA A 112 2.44 -0.14 10.25
CA ALA A 112 3.09 -0.32 8.96
C ALA A 112 3.96 0.89 8.60
N ASP A 113 3.57 2.08 9.05
CA ASP A 113 4.29 3.33 8.85
C ASP A 113 3.93 4.29 9.99
N GLU A 114 4.90 4.53 10.87
CA GLU A 114 4.74 5.36 12.07
C GLU A 114 4.53 6.85 11.72
N ILE A 115 5.18 7.33 10.65
CA ILE A 115 5.10 8.74 10.24
C ILE A 115 3.69 9.08 9.76
N ASN A 116 3.04 8.13 9.06
CA ASN A 116 1.71 8.32 8.49
C ASN A 116 0.59 7.68 9.32
N ASP A 117 0.88 7.24 10.55
CA ASP A 117 -0.02 6.49 11.44
C ASP A 117 -0.73 5.32 10.74
N ARG A 118 -0.03 4.65 9.83
CA ARG A 118 -0.62 3.53 9.09
C ARG A 118 -0.47 2.26 9.86
N HIS A 119 -1.55 1.50 9.88
CA HIS A 119 -1.62 0.24 10.57
C HIS A 119 -1.74 -0.93 9.59
N TYR A 120 -1.29 -2.08 10.04
CA TYR A 120 -1.55 -3.36 9.39
C TYR A 120 -2.27 -4.32 10.33
N MET A 121 -2.88 -5.34 9.74
CA MET A 121 -3.44 -6.49 10.44
C MET A 121 -2.97 -7.78 9.76
N ILE A 122 -2.66 -8.79 10.56
CA ILE A 122 -2.41 -10.16 10.10
C ILE A 122 -3.62 -11.01 10.46
N VAL A 123 -4.20 -11.68 9.47
CA VAL A 123 -5.37 -12.55 9.63
C VAL A 123 -5.02 -13.97 9.20
N ASP A 124 -5.22 -14.94 10.09
CA ASP A 124 -5.20 -16.36 9.80
C ASP A 124 -6.61 -16.75 9.31
N ALA A 125 -6.76 -16.89 7.99
CA ALA A 125 -8.05 -16.98 7.33
C ALA A 125 -8.52 -18.43 7.17
N VAL A 126 -9.84 -18.57 7.02
CA VAL A 126 -10.49 -19.88 6.83
C VAL A 126 -10.16 -20.53 5.49
N ASP A 127 -9.59 -19.79 4.54
CA ASP A 127 -9.08 -20.30 3.27
C ASP A 127 -7.72 -21.03 3.40
N GLY A 128 -7.18 -21.11 4.62
CA GLY A 128 -5.91 -21.75 4.93
C GLY A 128 -4.69 -20.85 4.71
N LYS A 129 -4.88 -19.57 4.38
CA LYS A 129 -3.80 -18.60 4.13
C LYS A 129 -3.67 -17.61 5.28
N SER A 130 -2.49 -16.99 5.36
CA SER A 130 -2.24 -15.87 6.26
C SER A 130 -2.14 -14.57 5.47
N HIS A 131 -3.00 -13.61 5.81
CA HIS A 131 -3.13 -12.36 5.08
C HIS A 131 -2.52 -11.21 5.89
N TRP A 132 -1.55 -10.53 5.30
CA TRP A 132 -1.13 -9.20 5.76
C TRP A 132 -1.99 -8.16 5.04
N ILE A 133 -2.61 -7.26 5.80
CA ILE A 133 -3.58 -6.30 5.26
C ILE A 133 -3.22 -4.91 5.76
N ASN A 134 -2.99 -3.98 4.83
CA ASN A 134 -2.92 -2.56 5.17
C ASN A 134 -4.31 -2.05 5.51
N ILE A 135 -4.55 -1.64 6.75
CA ILE A 135 -5.86 -1.15 7.21
C ILE A 135 -5.98 0.38 7.21
N GLY A 136 -4.98 1.08 6.66
CA GLY A 136 -4.98 2.54 6.58
C GLY A 136 -4.61 3.22 7.90
N ARG A 137 -5.13 4.43 8.13
CA ARG A 137 -4.85 5.23 9.34
C ARG A 137 -5.57 4.67 10.56
N GLY A 138 -4.94 4.76 11.73
CA GLY A 138 -5.39 4.14 12.99
C GLY A 138 -6.73 4.67 13.51
N GLU A 139 -7.13 5.87 13.09
CA GLU A 139 -8.33 6.58 13.52
C GLU A 139 -9.65 5.83 13.24
N ALA A 140 -9.66 4.85 12.34
CA ALA A 140 -10.89 4.22 11.85
C ALA A 140 -11.31 2.91 12.58
N MET A 141 -10.53 2.37 13.52
CA MET A 141 -10.86 1.08 14.15
C MET A 141 -10.47 1.01 15.63
N GLU A 142 -11.47 0.73 16.49
CA GLU A 142 -11.30 0.33 17.89
C GLU A 142 -10.24 -0.78 18.05
N THR A 143 -9.60 -0.83 19.22
CA THR A 143 -8.57 -1.82 19.53
C THR A 143 -9.18 -3.21 19.59
N MET A 144 -9.11 -3.95 18.49
CA MET A 144 -9.55 -5.34 18.42
C MET A 144 -8.56 -6.24 19.15
N PRO A 145 -9.01 -7.08 20.09
CA PRO A 145 -8.13 -8.01 20.80
C PRO A 145 -7.58 -9.07 19.83
N ASN A 146 -6.34 -9.50 20.08
CA ASN A 146 -5.75 -10.64 19.38
C ASN A 146 -6.65 -11.88 19.55
N GLY A 147 -6.84 -12.65 18.47
CA GLY A 147 -7.66 -13.85 18.47
C GLY A 147 -9.15 -13.62 18.16
N CYS A 148 -9.62 -12.38 18.04
CA CYS A 148 -10.98 -12.13 17.55
C CYS A 148 -11.15 -12.59 16.10
N ILE A 149 -12.39 -12.92 15.73
CA ILE A 149 -12.75 -13.23 14.35
C ILE A 149 -13.21 -11.95 13.66
N VAL A 150 -12.66 -11.69 12.48
CA VAL A 150 -12.96 -10.54 11.65
C VAL A 150 -13.42 -10.98 10.28
N ARG A 151 -14.30 -10.18 9.68
CA ARG A 151 -14.55 -10.18 8.24
C ARG A 151 -13.86 -8.96 7.64
N VAL A 152 -12.92 -9.17 6.75
CA VAL A 152 -12.31 -8.11 5.94
C VAL A 152 -13.01 -8.08 4.60
N ALA A 153 -13.39 -6.90 4.14
CA ALA A 153 -14.01 -6.69 2.84
C ALA A 153 -13.38 -5.46 2.17
N PRO A 154 -13.43 -5.36 0.82
CA PRO A 154 -13.05 -4.15 0.14
C PRO A 154 -13.81 -2.95 0.72
N ARG A 155 -13.15 -1.80 0.83
CA ARG A 155 -13.88 -0.56 1.08
C ARG A 155 -14.78 -0.31 -0.12
N ASN A 156 -16.08 -0.13 0.12
CA ASN A 156 -16.98 0.31 -0.95
C ASN A 156 -16.58 1.75 -1.31
N THR A 157 -15.91 1.91 -2.44
CA THR A 157 -15.53 3.22 -2.97
C THR A 157 -16.60 3.81 -3.89
N GLU A 158 -17.68 3.08 -4.16
CA GLU A 158 -18.81 3.67 -4.84
C GLU A 158 -19.43 4.76 -3.96
N PRO A 159 -19.80 5.92 -4.55
CA PRO A 159 -20.58 6.91 -3.84
C PRO A 159 -21.78 6.23 -3.21
N ARG A 160 -22.00 6.44 -1.90
CA ARG A 160 -23.16 5.89 -1.22
C ARG A 160 -24.40 6.43 -1.93
N GLN A 161 -25.53 5.70 -1.86
CA GLN A 161 -26.79 6.18 -2.45
C GLN A 161 -27.08 7.63 -2.02
N VAL A 162 -26.78 7.96 -0.77
CA VAL A 162 -26.88 9.30 -0.19
C VAL A 162 -26.01 10.34 -0.91
N ASP A 163 -24.75 10.02 -1.20
CA ASP A 163 -23.84 10.90 -1.93
C ASP A 163 -24.34 11.14 -3.37
N ARG A 164 -24.94 10.10 -3.98
CA ARG A 164 -25.59 10.21 -5.30
C ARG A 164 -26.80 11.12 -5.24
N THR A 165 -27.68 10.94 -4.25
CA THR A 165 -28.86 11.80 -4.04
C THR A 165 -28.45 13.25 -3.82
N ILE A 166 -27.41 13.53 -3.02
CA ILE A 166 -26.89 14.90 -2.84
C ILE A 166 -26.38 15.47 -4.17
N ALA A 167 -25.63 14.69 -4.94
CA ALA A 167 -25.10 15.12 -6.23
C ALA A 167 -26.23 15.38 -7.25
N GLU A 168 -27.27 14.56 -7.27
CA GLU A 168 -28.47 14.72 -8.11
C GLU A 168 -29.24 15.98 -7.75
N ILE A 169 -29.49 16.22 -6.46
CA ILE A 169 -30.12 17.45 -5.96
C ILE A 169 -29.27 18.66 -6.36
N ALA A 170 -27.96 18.63 -6.08
CA ALA A 170 -27.07 19.73 -6.44
C ALA A 170 -27.07 19.99 -7.96
N ALA A 171 -27.00 18.95 -8.79
CA ALA A 171 -27.04 19.09 -10.24
C ALA A 171 -28.36 19.72 -10.74
N ALA A 172 -29.50 19.34 -10.15
CA ALA A 172 -30.80 19.94 -10.47
C ALA A 172 -30.94 21.40 -10.01
N HIS A 173 -30.13 21.82 -9.03
CA HIS A 173 -30.23 23.13 -8.37
C HIS A 173 -28.95 23.99 -8.53
N GLY A 174 -28.26 23.88 -9.67
CA GLY A 174 -27.15 24.76 -10.02
C GLY A 174 -25.93 24.61 -9.09
N GLY A 175 -25.69 23.40 -8.63
CA GLY A 175 -24.61 23.04 -7.71
C GLY A 175 -24.93 23.28 -6.22
N ARG A 176 -26.17 23.63 -5.87
CA ARG A 176 -26.56 23.94 -4.48
C ARG A 176 -27.34 22.80 -3.84
N TYR A 177 -27.03 22.51 -2.58
CA TYR A 177 -27.75 21.55 -1.76
C TYR A 177 -28.34 22.27 -0.54
N ASP A 178 -29.58 21.92 -0.19
CA ASP A 178 -30.24 22.34 1.04
C ASP A 178 -31.15 21.21 1.57
N VAL A 179 -31.44 21.21 2.87
CA VAL A 179 -32.28 20.21 3.53
C VAL A 179 -33.68 20.16 2.93
N ASP A 180 -34.28 21.30 2.60
CA ASP A 180 -35.62 21.36 2.01
C ASP A 180 -35.63 20.73 0.61
N MET A 181 -34.53 20.86 -0.14
CA MET A 181 -34.39 20.23 -1.45
C MET A 181 -34.26 18.71 -1.31
N HIS A 182 -33.56 18.24 -0.28
CA HIS A 182 -33.46 16.81 0.03
C HIS A 182 -34.81 16.21 0.38
N LEU A 183 -35.57 16.81 1.29
CA LEU A 183 -36.88 16.31 1.72
C LEU A 183 -37.92 16.35 0.59
N LYS A 184 -37.81 17.29 -0.35
CA LYS A 184 -38.64 17.31 -1.56
C LYS A 184 -38.26 16.21 -2.55
N HIS A 185 -36.97 15.91 -2.67
CA HIS A 185 -36.47 14.88 -3.58
C HIS A 185 -36.70 13.46 -3.05
N ASP A 186 -36.48 13.25 -1.75
CA ASP A 186 -36.76 12.01 -1.03
C ASP A 186 -37.66 12.29 0.19
N PRO A 187 -38.99 12.20 0.03
CA PRO A 187 -39.94 12.39 1.13
C PRO A 187 -39.87 11.32 2.22
N SER A 188 -39.15 10.22 2.01
CA SER A 188 -38.95 9.16 3.01
C SER A 188 -37.76 9.45 3.95
N ALA A 189 -36.89 10.40 3.57
CA ALA A 189 -35.78 10.84 4.39
C ALA A 189 -36.26 11.68 5.59
N THR A 190 -35.57 11.56 6.73
CA THR A 190 -35.83 12.42 7.89
C THR A 190 -35.03 13.71 7.80
N GLU A 191 -35.55 14.79 8.40
CA GLU A 191 -34.83 16.07 8.45
C GLU A 191 -33.48 15.94 9.18
N SER A 192 -33.44 15.18 10.27
CA SER A 192 -32.21 14.91 11.02
C SER A 192 -31.15 14.23 10.17
N PHE A 193 -31.56 13.30 9.31
CA PHE A 193 -30.68 12.64 8.35
C PHE A 193 -30.18 13.60 7.27
N ALA A 194 -31.07 14.38 6.65
CA ALA A 194 -30.71 15.34 5.60
C ALA A 194 -29.75 16.45 6.12
N ARG A 195 -29.90 16.88 7.37
CA ARG A 195 -29.01 17.85 8.05
C ARG A 195 -27.58 17.36 8.22
N THR A 196 -27.33 16.05 8.30
CA THR A 196 -25.96 15.51 8.46
C THR A 196 -25.04 15.82 7.26
N HIS A 197 -25.61 16.20 6.13
CA HIS A 197 -24.90 16.49 4.89
C HIS A 197 -24.61 17.98 4.67
N VAL A 198 -25.17 18.86 5.50
CA VAL A 198 -24.85 20.29 5.49
C VAL A 198 -23.64 20.53 6.38
N ARG A 199 -22.57 21.11 5.83
CA ARG A 199 -21.36 21.51 6.57
C ARG A 199 -21.27 23.02 6.68
#